data_AF-A0A7K6AAL3-F1
#
_entry.id   AF-A0A7K6AAL3-F1
#
_cell.length_a   1.000
_cell.length_b   1.000
_cell.length_c   1.000
_cell.angle_alpha   90.00
_cell.angle_beta   90.00
_cell.angle_gamma   90.00
#
_symmetry.space_group_name_H-M   'P 1'
#
loop_
_entity.id
_entity.type
_entity.pdbx_description
1 polymer ?
#
loop_
_entity_poly.entity_id
_entity_poly.type
_entity_poly.pdbx_seq_one_letter_code
_entity_poly.pdbx_strand_id
1 'polypeptide(L)' 'RYVICHMHACITALGAPTEIKTDNGSNYTSQRFQEFCTNWGISHVTGIPHSPTGQVIIKGAHRV' A
#
# COMPACT_ATOMS: atom_id res chain seq x y z
N ARG A 1 0.82 3.28 -12.11
CA ARG A 1 -0.02 4.47 -12.40
C ARG A 1 -1.45 4.31 -11.87
N TYR A 2 -2.10 3.16 -12.10
CA TYR A 2 -3.47 2.90 -11.60
C TYR A 2 -3.61 2.84 -10.06
N VAL A 3 -2.61 2.32 -9.36
CA VAL A 3 -2.63 2.14 -7.89
C VAL A 3 -2.78 3.46 -7.13
N ILE A 4 -2.08 4.51 -7.56
CA ILE A 4 -2.13 5.83 -6.91
C ILE A 4 -3.52 6.47 -7.10
N CYS A 5 -4.10 6.39 -8.31
CA CYS A 5 -5.43 6.92 -8.58
C CYS A 5 -6.51 6.19 -7.75
N HIS A 6 -6.40 4.86 -7.65
CA HIS A 6 -7.32 4.07 -6.83
C HIS A 6 -7.18 4.39 -5.34
N MET A 7 -5.94 4.44 -4.83
CA MET A 7 -5.67 4.82 -3.44
C MET A 7 -6.17 6.22 -3.10
N HIS A 8 -5.97 7.19 -3.99
CA HIS A 8 -6.45 8.56 -3.80
C HIS A 8 -7.98 8.61 -3.67
N ALA A 9 -8.71 7.84 -4.49
CA ALA A 9 -10.16 7.73 -4.38
C ALA A 9 -10.58 7.10 -3.04
N CYS A 10 -9.93 6.03 -2.60
CA CYS A 10 -10.20 5.39 -1.32
C CYS A 10 -9.89 6.30 -0.13
N ILE A 11 -8.75 6.99 -0.14
CA ILE A 11 -8.34 7.93 0.91
C ILE A 11 -9.29 9.12 0.99
N THR A 12 -9.77 9.63 -0.15
CA THR A 12 -10.76 10.71 -0.15
C THR A 12 -12.11 10.23 0.41
N ALA A 13 -12.50 8.98 0.14
CA ALA A 13 -13.78 8.43 0.59
C ALA A 13 -13.78 7.99 2.07
N LEU A 14 -12.66 7.47 2.57
CA LEU A 14 -12.56 6.83 3.90
C LEU A 14 -11.68 7.61 4.89
N GLY A 15 -10.95 8.62 4.41
CA GLY A 15 -9.91 9.30 5.16
C GLY A 15 -8.51 8.70 4.92
N ALA A 16 -7.47 9.49 5.20
CA ALA A 16 -6.09 9.06 5.09
C ALA A 16 -5.73 8.14 6.28
N PRO A 17 -5.26 6.90 6.02
CA PRO A 17 -4.79 6.02 7.08
C PRO A 17 -3.44 6.48 7.61
N THR A 18 -3.13 6.18 8.87
CA THR A 18 -1.82 6.49 9.47
C THR A 18 -0.70 5.59 8.96
N GLU A 19 -1.02 4.36 8.56
CA GLU A 19 -0.07 3.38 8.03
C GLU A 19 -0.69 2.55 6.90
N ILE A 20 0.07 2.29 5.84
CA ILE A 20 -0.28 1.37 4.76
C ILE A 20 0.80 0.31 4.66
N LYS A 21 0.37 -0.96 4.70
CA LYS A 21 1.25 -2.11 4.50
C LYS A 21 0.95 -2.79 3.16
N THR A 22 1.92 -2.82 2.26
CA THR A 22 1.77 -3.44 0.92
C THR A 22 2.82 -4.51 0.67
N ASP A 23 2.62 -5.33 -0.36
CA ASP A 23 3.66 -6.22 -0.85
C ASP A 23 4.78 -5.43 -1.58
N ASN A 24 5.89 -6.12 -1.89
CA ASN A 24 7.07 -5.56 -2.57
C ASN A 24 6.89 -5.43 -4.09
N GLY A 25 5.67 -5.53 -4.61
CA GLY A 25 5.38 -5.34 -6.02
C GLY A 25 5.92 -3.99 -6.51
N SER A 26 6.45 -3.98 -7.73
CA SER A 26 7.09 -2.81 -8.36
C SER A 26 6.22 -1.55 -8.39
N ASN A 27 4.90 -1.69 -8.31
CA ASN A 27 3.98 -0.57 -8.20
C ASN A 27 4.04 0.14 -6.84
N TYR A 28 4.22 -0.61 -5.75
CA TYR A 28 4.24 -0.09 -4.38
C TYR A 28 5.65 0.29 -3.92
N THR A 29 6.70 -0.28 -4.52
CA THR A 29 8.10 0.11 -4.27
C THR A 29 8.57 1.28 -5.14
N SER A 30 7.70 1.80 -6.01
CA SER A 30 8.04 2.93 -6.88
C SER A 30 8.19 4.24 -6.09
N GLN A 31 9.16 5.08 -6.49
CA GLN A 31 9.40 6.40 -5.87
C GLN A 31 8.14 7.27 -5.84
N ARG A 32 7.34 7.25 -6.91
CA ARG A 32 6.06 7.97 -6.98
C ARG A 32 5.07 7.55 -5.91
N PHE A 33 5.08 6.28 -5.51
CA PHE A 33 4.21 5.78 -4.44
C PHE A 33 4.70 6.23 -3.06
N GLN A 34 6.02 6.24 -2.86
CA GLN A 34 6.63 6.78 -1.63
C GLN A 34 6.36 8.28 -1.46
N GLU A 35 6.52 9.06 -2.54
CA GLU A 35 6.16 10.49 -2.57
C GLU A 35 4.68 10.71 -2.27
N PHE A 36 3.80 9.88 -2.84
CA PHE A 36 2.38 9.91 -2.53
C PHE A 36 2.15 9.69 -1.04
N CYS A 37 2.64 8.59 -0.46
CA CYS A 37 2.46 8.32 0.97
C CYS A 37 3.00 9.46 1.86
N THR A 38 4.15 10.02 1.50
CA THR A 38 4.77 11.13 2.23
C THR A 38 3.89 12.39 2.21
N ASN A 39 3.33 12.75 1.04
CA ASN A 39 2.45 13.91 0.89
C ASN A 39 1.15 13.79 1.69
N TRP A 40 0.69 12.56 1.92
CA TRP A 40 -0.51 12.27 2.71
C TRP A 40 -0.21 12.00 4.20
N GLY A 41 1.06 12.06 4.63
CA GLY A 41 1.47 11.76 6.00
C GLY A 41 1.31 10.28 6.38
N ILE A 42 1.32 9.39 5.39
CA ILE A 42 1.09 7.96 5.56
C ILE A 42 2.42 7.23 5.72
N SER A 43 2.57 6.48 6.81
CA SER A 43 3.70 5.56 6.96
C SER A 43 3.53 4.39 5.99
N HIS A 44 4.44 4.25 5.02
CA HIS A 44 4.40 3.13 4.08
C HIS A 44 5.37 2.03 4.53
N VAL A 45 4.81 0.89 4.89
CA VAL A 45 5.57 -0.30 5.28
C VAL A 45 5.48 -1.32 4.16
N THR A 46 6.60 -1.60 3.51
CA THR A 46 6.66 -2.73 2.60
C THR A 46 6.85 -4.02 3.38
N GLY A 47 6.16 -5.09 2.96
CA GLY A 47 6.34 -6.40 3.56
C GLY A 47 7.79 -6.89 3.42
N ILE A 48 8.25 -7.74 4.34
CA ILE A 48 9.57 -8.39 4.20
C ILE A 48 9.57 -9.23 2.91
N PRO A 49 10.61 -9.16 2.07
CA PRO A 49 10.78 -10.11 0.97
C PRO A 49 10.67 -11.53 1.51
N HIS A 50 9.67 -12.29 1.06
CA HIS A 50 9.45 -13.69 1.42
C HIS A 50 9.07 -14.02 2.88
N SER A 51 8.59 -13.08 3.71
CA SER A 51 8.00 -13.47 5.00
C SER A 51 6.54 -13.91 4.82
N PRO A 52 6.20 -15.21 5.00
CA PRO A 52 4.84 -15.69 4.81
C PRO A 52 3.87 -15.11 5.84
N THR A 53 4.34 -14.81 7.06
CA THR A 53 3.48 -14.43 8.21
C THR A 53 2.86 -13.03 8.06
N GLY A 54 3.61 -12.06 7.54
CA GLY A 54 3.11 -10.69 7.34
C GLY A 54 2.19 -10.53 6.12
N GLN A 55 2.18 -11.53 5.23
CA GLN A 55 1.41 -11.51 3.98
C GLN A 55 0.11 -12.32 4.05
N VAL A 56 -0.15 -13.09 5.12
CA VAL A 56 -1.36 -13.95 5.20
C VAL A 56 -2.65 -13.14 5.04
N ILE A 57 -2.74 -11.96 5.66
CA ILE A 57 -3.91 -11.09 5.57
C ILE A 57 -4.07 -10.52 4.16
N ILE A 58 -2.96 -10.03 3.57
CA ILE A 58 -2.95 -9.43 2.23
C ILE A 58 -3.25 -10.48 1.15
N LYS A 59 -2.65 -11.67 1.25
CA LYS A 59 -2.86 -12.80 0.33
C LYS A 59 -4.23 -13.45 0.49
N GLY A 60 -4.84 -13.37 1.68
CA GLY A 60 -6.21 -13.81 1.93
C GLY A 60 -7.24 -12.97 1.16
N ALA A 61 -7.02 -11.66 1.05
CA ALA A 61 -7.90 -10.77 0.28
C ALA A 61 -7.85 -11.01 -1.25
N HIS A 62 -6.78 -11.62 -1.76
CA HIS A 62 -6.63 -11.94 -3.19
C HIS A 62 -7.27 -13.28 -3.58
N ARG A 63 -7.88 -13.98 -2.62
CA ARG A 63 -8.62 -15.23 -2.84
C ARG A 63 -10.12 -14.95 -2.65
N VAL A 64 -10.70 -14.22 -3.59
CA VAL A 64 -12.15 -14.18 -3.85
C VAL A 64 -12.39 -14.18 -5.35
#